data_AF-A0A417HC56-F1
#
_entry.id   AF-A0A417HC56-F1
#
_cell.length_a   1.000
_cell.length_b   1.000
_cell.length_c   1.000
_cell.angle_alpha   90.00
_cell.angle_beta   90.00
_cell.angle_gamma   90.00
#
_symmetry.space_group_name_H-M   'P 1'
#
loop_
_entity.id
_entity.type
_entity.pdbx_description
1 polymer ?
#
loop_
_entity_poly.entity_id
_entity_poly.type
_entity_poly.pdbx_seq_one_letter_code
_entity_poly.pdbx_strand_id
1 'polypeptide(L)'
;MENCPDLMVGALDEKIRSGAQPENLTLWAKEFVEKVSLSFSGTIHPYAAVNGQLFPTTSADQDLFTLPWYEKACKAQGEPVYLLAPDAEDPGIIVARQCPEEDAVLAFATSLKSENGLALPKGSSYYLCDAQGQLLYARTEFSADSQRLSGYIHTIFQQIKAGQLGDAKEYVYGLTSEKRAVYFTTAENGWVSIITIPYSALLGNLRQVFYGACAICGAFFSLLLFFGLRERLARRKTARAAETVAALGNLYYAIYRVNVGRGSYEVIKGSKYVLQ
;
A
#
# COMPACT_ATOMS: atom_id res chain seq x y z
N MET A 1 -4.83 -14.81 -13.39
CA MET A 1 -6.24 -14.43 -13.61
C MET A 1 -6.45 -14.51 -15.10
N GLU A 2 -6.83 -15.69 -15.59
CA GLU A 2 -7.30 -15.85 -16.96
C GLU A 2 -8.52 -14.93 -17.17
N ASN A 3 -8.59 -14.30 -18.34
CA ASN A 3 -9.59 -13.30 -18.68
C ASN A 3 -11.02 -13.84 -18.47
N CYS A 4 -11.63 -13.46 -17.35
CA CYS A 4 -13.05 -13.69 -17.08
C CYS A 4 -13.94 -13.28 -18.28
N PRO A 5 -13.66 -12.18 -19.01
CA PRO A 5 -14.42 -11.83 -20.21
C PRO A 5 -14.34 -12.89 -21.31
N ASP A 6 -13.17 -13.47 -21.57
CA ASP A 6 -12.99 -14.46 -22.64
C ASP A 6 -13.68 -15.79 -22.30
N LEU A 7 -13.66 -16.18 -21.03
CA LEU A 7 -14.38 -17.36 -20.55
C LEU A 7 -15.91 -17.18 -20.64
N MET A 8 -16.39 -15.96 -20.41
CA MET A 8 -17.81 -15.60 -20.50
C MET A 8 -18.30 -15.52 -21.96
N VAL A 9 -17.47 -14.97 -22.86
CA VAL A 9 -17.75 -14.94 -24.31
C VAL A 9 -17.72 -16.34 -24.89
N GLY A 10 -16.72 -17.15 -24.53
CA GLY A 10 -16.62 -18.54 -24.99
C GLY A 10 -17.82 -19.40 -24.59
N ALA A 11 -18.38 -19.18 -23.39
CA ALA A 11 -19.58 -19.88 -22.95
C ALA A 11 -20.84 -19.49 -23.74
N LEU A 12 -20.97 -18.23 -24.16
CA LEU A 12 -22.04 -17.79 -25.05
C LEU A 12 -21.85 -18.35 -26.46
N ASP A 13 -20.63 -18.25 -27.00
CA ASP A 13 -20.28 -18.75 -28.34
C ASP A 13 -20.53 -20.26 -28.46
N GLU A 14 -20.17 -21.05 -27.44
CA GLU A 14 -20.44 -22.48 -27.40
C GLU A 14 -21.94 -22.78 -27.42
N LYS A 15 -22.74 -21.97 -26.72
CA LYS A 15 -24.19 -22.16 -26.67
C LYS A 15 -24.91 -21.73 -27.95
N ILE A 16 -24.48 -20.64 -28.58
CA ILE A 16 -24.95 -20.24 -29.90
C ILE A 16 -24.61 -21.33 -30.92
N ARG A 17 -23.35 -21.79 -30.94
CA ARG A 17 -22.88 -22.85 -31.86
C ARG A 17 -23.63 -24.18 -31.68
N SER A 18 -24.16 -24.45 -30.49
CA SER A 18 -24.98 -25.64 -30.24
C SER A 18 -26.38 -25.61 -30.88
N GLY A 19 -26.73 -24.54 -31.62
CA GLY A 19 -27.97 -24.45 -32.41
C GLY A 19 -29.20 -24.15 -31.56
N ALA A 20 -29.03 -23.40 -30.47
CA ALA A 20 -30.15 -23.01 -29.61
C ALA A 20 -31.13 -22.09 -30.38
N GLN A 21 -32.42 -22.37 -30.26
CA GLN A 21 -33.48 -21.50 -30.79
C GLN A 21 -33.43 -20.11 -30.11
N PRO A 22 -33.91 -19.03 -30.77
CA PRO A 22 -33.86 -17.67 -30.25
C PRO A 22 -34.45 -17.50 -28.84
N GLU A 23 -35.55 -18.20 -28.54
CA GLU A 23 -36.19 -18.21 -27.21
C GLU A 23 -35.30 -18.84 -26.13
N ASN A 24 -34.51 -19.86 -26.51
CA ASN A 24 -33.56 -20.51 -25.61
C ASN A 24 -32.32 -19.65 -25.35
N LEU A 25 -31.91 -18.83 -26.31
CA LEU A 25 -30.79 -17.88 -26.15
C LEU A 25 -31.15 -16.76 -25.18
N THR A 26 -32.37 -16.23 -25.26
CA THR A 26 -32.90 -15.22 -24.34
C THR A 26 -32.96 -15.74 -22.90
N LEU A 27 -33.50 -16.95 -22.71
CA LEU A 27 -33.57 -17.58 -21.39
C LEU A 27 -32.17 -17.86 -20.83
N TRP A 28 -31.26 -18.37 -21.65
CA TRP A 28 -29.88 -18.61 -21.27
C TRP A 28 -29.17 -17.32 -20.86
N ALA A 29 -29.32 -16.23 -21.61
CA ALA A 29 -28.67 -14.95 -21.31
C ALA A 29 -29.13 -14.41 -19.96
N LYS A 30 -30.42 -14.55 -19.63
CA LYS A 30 -30.97 -14.19 -18.33
C LYS A 30 -30.35 -15.02 -17.20
N GLU A 31 -30.36 -16.35 -17.33
CA GLU A 31 -29.78 -17.26 -16.32
C GLU A 31 -28.28 -17.01 -16.12
N PHE A 32 -27.57 -16.71 -17.22
CA PHE A 32 -26.16 -16.40 -17.21
C PHE A 32 -25.86 -15.10 -16.45
N VAL A 33 -26.58 -14.01 -16.76
CA VAL A 33 -26.48 -12.71 -16.07
C VAL A 33 -26.75 -12.88 -14.57
N GLU A 34 -27.79 -13.63 -14.19
CA GLU A 34 -28.10 -13.93 -12.78
C GLU A 34 -26.97 -14.71 -12.10
N LYS A 35 -26.46 -15.77 -12.73
CA LYS A 35 -25.40 -16.61 -12.18
C LYS A 35 -24.10 -15.83 -11.98
N VAL A 36 -23.71 -14.99 -12.94
CA VAL A 36 -22.52 -14.15 -12.83
C VAL A 36 -22.70 -13.11 -11.72
N SER A 37 -23.85 -12.45 -11.66
CA SER A 37 -24.16 -11.48 -10.59
C SER A 37 -24.04 -12.10 -9.19
N LEU A 38 -24.54 -13.33 -9.01
CA LEU A 38 -24.43 -14.10 -7.76
C LEU A 38 -22.98 -14.51 -7.45
N SER A 39 -22.23 -14.95 -8.47
CA SER A 39 -20.85 -15.44 -8.31
C SER A 39 -19.88 -14.33 -7.89
N PHE A 40 -20.11 -13.10 -8.33
CA PHE A 40 -19.28 -11.94 -8.01
C PHE A 40 -19.84 -11.07 -6.87
N SER A 41 -20.81 -11.58 -6.10
CA SER A 41 -21.40 -10.90 -4.93
C SER A 41 -21.77 -9.43 -5.19
N GLY A 42 -22.25 -9.12 -6.40
CA GLY A 42 -22.61 -7.74 -6.79
C GLY A 42 -21.44 -6.78 -7.08
N THR A 43 -20.19 -7.26 -7.18
CA THR A 43 -19.04 -6.43 -7.58
C THR A 43 -18.96 -6.24 -9.11
N ILE A 44 -19.48 -7.22 -9.85
CA ILE A 44 -19.61 -7.20 -11.31
C ILE A 44 -21.10 -7.31 -11.64
N HIS A 45 -21.58 -6.36 -12.44
CA HIS A 45 -22.92 -6.29 -12.97
C HIS A 45 -22.89 -6.62 -14.47
N PRO A 46 -23.24 -7.86 -14.83
CA PRO A 46 -23.32 -8.28 -16.23
C PRO A 46 -24.58 -7.73 -16.91
N TYR A 47 -24.46 -7.41 -18.18
CA TYR A 47 -25.53 -7.04 -19.10
C TYR A 47 -25.38 -7.86 -20.38
N ALA A 48 -26.50 -8.25 -20.97
CA ALA A 48 -26.53 -8.94 -22.25
C ALA A 48 -27.62 -8.32 -23.14
N ALA A 49 -27.28 -8.06 -24.39
CA ALA A 49 -28.20 -7.63 -25.42
C ALA A 49 -28.26 -8.74 -26.47
N VAL A 50 -29.41 -9.40 -26.60
CA VAL A 50 -29.62 -10.52 -27.51
C VAL A 50 -30.93 -10.30 -28.25
N ASN A 51 -30.92 -10.37 -29.58
CA ASN A 51 -32.11 -10.17 -30.41
C ASN A 51 -32.87 -8.85 -30.10
N GLY A 52 -32.14 -7.78 -29.79
CA GLY A 52 -32.71 -6.48 -29.44
C GLY A 52 -33.32 -6.39 -28.03
N GLN A 53 -33.21 -7.44 -27.20
CA GLN A 53 -33.65 -7.44 -25.80
C GLN A 53 -32.47 -7.28 -24.84
N LEU A 54 -32.63 -6.43 -23.83
CA LEU A 54 -31.62 -6.17 -22.80
C LEU A 54 -31.90 -7.00 -21.52
N PHE A 55 -30.84 -7.61 -20.99
CA PHE A 55 -30.80 -8.36 -19.74
C PHE A 55 -29.75 -7.77 -18.80
N PRO A 56 -30.05 -7.58 -17.51
CA PRO A 56 -31.38 -7.70 -16.90
C PRO A 56 -32.36 -6.68 -17.49
N THR A 57 -33.63 -7.06 -17.63
CA THR A 57 -34.66 -6.15 -18.12
C THR A 57 -34.89 -5.07 -17.06
N THR A 58 -34.41 -3.85 -17.33
CA THR A 58 -34.67 -2.70 -16.46
C THR A 58 -36.15 -2.32 -16.55
N SER A 59 -36.74 -1.90 -15.43
CA SER A 59 -38.13 -1.44 -15.36
C SER A 59 -38.39 -0.12 -16.07
N ALA A 60 -37.33 0.59 -16.47
CA ALA A 60 -37.41 1.75 -17.34
C ALA A 60 -37.23 1.31 -18.79
N ASP A 61 -38.06 1.84 -19.69
CA ASP A 61 -37.94 1.81 -21.16
C ASP A 61 -36.62 2.46 -21.61
N GLN A 62 -35.48 1.89 -21.19
CA GLN A 62 -34.17 2.30 -21.63
C GLN A 62 -33.94 1.64 -22.98
N ASP A 63 -34.01 2.44 -24.04
CA ASP A 63 -33.75 1.98 -25.40
C ASP A 63 -32.32 1.44 -25.48
N LEU A 64 -32.18 0.16 -25.80
CA LEU A 64 -30.90 -0.52 -26.01
C LEU A 64 -29.96 0.27 -26.93
N PHE A 65 -30.52 0.92 -27.95
CA PHE A 65 -29.80 1.72 -28.94
C PHE A 65 -29.29 3.07 -28.43
N THR A 66 -29.71 3.50 -27.23
CA THR A 66 -29.20 4.73 -26.59
C THR A 66 -28.00 4.46 -25.69
N LEU A 67 -27.64 3.18 -25.47
CA LEU A 67 -26.53 2.80 -24.60
C LEU A 67 -25.18 2.93 -25.33
N PRO A 68 -24.27 3.82 -24.87
CA PRO A 68 -23.00 4.06 -25.56
C PRO A 68 -22.11 2.81 -25.68
N TRP A 69 -22.23 1.87 -24.75
CA TRP A 69 -21.46 0.63 -24.75
C TRP A 69 -21.93 -0.34 -25.84
N TYR A 70 -23.24 -0.38 -26.12
CA TYR A 70 -23.82 -1.24 -27.15
C TYR A 70 -23.38 -0.79 -28.54
N GLU A 71 -23.56 0.51 -28.84
CA GLU A 71 -23.16 1.10 -30.12
C GLU A 71 -21.66 0.92 -30.39
N LYS A 72 -20.81 1.18 -29.37
CA LYS A 72 -19.36 1.01 -29.53
C LYS A 72 -18.96 -0.45 -29.71
N ALA A 73 -19.60 -1.38 -29.02
CA ALA A 73 -19.29 -2.81 -29.16
C ALA A 73 -19.65 -3.32 -30.56
N CYS A 74 -20.82 -2.92 -31.11
CA CYS A 74 -21.21 -3.25 -32.48
C CYS A 74 -20.23 -2.66 -33.52
N LYS A 75 -19.69 -1.46 -33.27
CA LYS A 75 -18.69 -0.84 -34.15
C LYS A 75 -17.31 -1.50 -34.05
N ALA A 76 -16.99 -2.14 -32.94
CA ALA A 76 -15.71 -2.76 -32.69
C ALA A 76 -15.57 -4.18 -33.28
N GLN A 77 -16.62 -4.70 -33.93
CA GLN A 77 -16.59 -5.94 -34.72
C GLN A 77 -15.93 -7.13 -33.98
N GLY A 78 -16.28 -7.32 -32.71
CA GLY A 78 -15.75 -8.42 -31.90
C GLY A 78 -14.54 -8.09 -31.05
N GLU A 79 -13.99 -6.88 -31.11
CA GLU A 79 -12.99 -6.39 -30.15
C GLU A 79 -13.67 -5.85 -28.87
N PRO A 80 -13.08 -6.08 -27.68
CA PRO A 80 -13.61 -5.54 -26.43
C PRO A 80 -13.46 -4.01 -26.40
N VAL A 81 -14.57 -3.32 -26.10
CA VAL A 81 -14.60 -1.88 -25.86
C VAL A 81 -14.72 -1.58 -24.38
N TYR A 82 -14.01 -0.54 -23.96
CA TYR A 82 -13.97 -0.09 -22.57
C TYR A 82 -14.60 1.30 -22.49
N LEU A 83 -15.55 1.47 -21.58
CA LEU A 83 -16.28 2.72 -21.38
C LEU A 83 -16.39 3.04 -19.90
N LEU A 84 -16.53 4.32 -19.58
CA LEU A 84 -17.01 4.74 -18.27
C LEU A 84 -18.54 4.57 -18.25
N ALA A 85 -19.09 4.08 -17.14
CA ALA A 85 -20.53 4.05 -16.94
C ALA A 85 -21.07 5.50 -16.91
N PRO A 86 -22.06 5.85 -17.76
CA PRO A 86 -22.47 7.24 -17.96
C PRO A 86 -23.22 7.85 -16.77
N ASP A 87 -23.78 7.04 -15.86
CA ASP A 87 -24.76 7.51 -14.89
C ASP A 87 -24.63 6.81 -13.53
N ALA A 88 -23.71 7.28 -12.70
CA ALA A 88 -23.70 6.83 -11.31
C ALA A 88 -23.11 7.88 -10.36
N GLU A 89 -23.76 8.02 -9.20
CA GLU A 89 -23.14 8.48 -7.94
C GLU A 89 -21.86 7.66 -7.57
N ASP A 90 -21.59 6.59 -8.33
CA ASP A 90 -20.47 5.70 -8.22
C ASP A 90 -19.94 5.25 -9.61
N PRO A 91 -18.96 5.95 -10.20
CA PRO A 91 -18.51 5.67 -11.56
C PRO A 91 -17.93 4.25 -11.68
N GLY A 92 -18.49 3.47 -12.60
CA GLY A 92 -18.03 2.13 -12.94
C GLY A 92 -17.30 2.08 -14.29
N ILE A 93 -16.53 1.02 -14.51
CA ILE A 93 -16.01 0.67 -15.84
C ILE A 93 -16.97 -0.33 -16.47
N ILE A 94 -17.38 -0.08 -17.71
CA ILE A 94 -18.13 -1.02 -18.55
C ILE A 94 -17.17 -1.59 -19.58
N VAL A 95 -17.05 -2.92 -19.62
CA VAL A 95 -16.38 -3.64 -20.70
C VAL A 95 -17.46 -4.28 -21.55
N ALA A 96 -17.54 -3.97 -22.83
CA ALA A 96 -18.52 -4.56 -23.75
C ALA A 96 -17.86 -5.19 -24.96
N ARG A 97 -18.46 -6.23 -25.53
CA ARG A 97 -17.95 -6.93 -26.72
C ARG A 97 -19.10 -7.51 -27.52
N GLN A 98 -19.03 -7.37 -28.84
CA GLN A 98 -19.97 -8.02 -29.76
C GLN A 98 -19.54 -9.47 -29.99
N CYS A 99 -20.52 -10.37 -30.09
CA CYS A 99 -20.27 -11.78 -30.39
C CYS A 99 -20.07 -11.96 -31.91
N PRO A 100 -19.12 -12.80 -32.37
CA PRO A 100 -18.80 -12.88 -33.79
C PRO A 100 -19.89 -13.48 -34.69
N GLU A 101 -20.73 -14.38 -34.16
CA GLU A 101 -21.67 -15.19 -34.96
C GLU A 101 -23.13 -14.69 -34.91
N GLU A 102 -23.51 -13.86 -33.94
CA GLU A 102 -24.86 -13.29 -33.83
C GLU A 102 -24.85 -11.82 -33.41
N ASP A 103 -25.96 -11.11 -33.65
CA ASP A 103 -26.18 -9.71 -33.23
C ASP A 103 -26.44 -9.62 -31.71
N ALA A 104 -25.49 -10.16 -30.96
CA ALA A 104 -25.48 -10.24 -29.51
C ALA A 104 -24.29 -9.45 -28.94
N VAL A 105 -24.53 -8.66 -27.90
CA VAL A 105 -23.50 -7.88 -27.21
C VAL A 105 -23.55 -8.20 -25.73
N LEU A 106 -22.39 -8.56 -25.17
CA LEU A 106 -22.22 -8.71 -23.72
C LEU A 106 -21.51 -7.50 -23.16
N ALA A 107 -21.92 -7.06 -21.97
CA ALA A 107 -21.24 -6.02 -21.23
C ALA A 107 -21.14 -6.34 -19.74
N PHE A 108 -20.09 -5.84 -19.10
CA PHE A 108 -19.84 -6.02 -17.68
C PHE A 108 -19.52 -4.67 -17.07
N ALA A 109 -20.37 -4.19 -16.18
CA ALA A 109 -20.07 -3.01 -15.37
C ALA A 109 -19.47 -3.44 -14.03
N THR A 110 -18.44 -2.74 -13.58
CA THR A 110 -17.90 -2.90 -12.23
C THR A 110 -17.68 -1.53 -11.61
N SER A 111 -18.04 -1.38 -10.34
CA SER A 111 -17.80 -0.13 -9.61
C SER A 111 -16.31 0.03 -9.30
N LEU A 112 -15.82 1.28 -9.42
CA LEU A 112 -14.48 1.64 -8.94
C LEU A 112 -14.43 1.86 -7.42
N LYS A 113 -15.58 2.01 -6.74
CA LYS A 113 -15.67 1.89 -5.28
C LYS A 113 -15.68 0.41 -4.91
N SER A 114 -14.51 -0.14 -4.66
CA SER A 114 -14.43 -1.39 -3.90
C SER A 114 -14.69 -1.09 -2.42
N GLU A 115 -15.66 -1.79 -1.82
CA GLU A 115 -15.89 -1.79 -0.36
C GLU A 115 -14.71 -2.43 0.41
N ASN A 116 -13.98 -3.33 -0.25
CA ASN A 116 -12.69 -3.89 0.20
C ASN A 116 -11.50 -3.16 -0.44
N GLY A 117 -11.66 -1.85 -0.68
CA GLY A 117 -10.83 -1.03 -1.54
C GLY A 117 -9.35 -1.27 -1.40
N LEU A 118 -8.64 -1.25 -2.54
CA LEU A 118 -7.17 -1.17 -2.63
C LEU A 118 -6.66 -0.45 -1.38
N ALA A 119 -5.99 -1.20 -0.49
CA ALA A 119 -5.57 -0.71 0.82
C ALA A 119 -4.40 0.28 0.62
N LEU A 120 -4.73 1.46 0.12
CA LEU A 120 -3.77 2.51 -0.14
C LEU A 120 -3.49 3.26 1.16
N PRO A 121 -2.24 3.68 1.38
CA PRO A 121 -1.90 4.54 2.51
C PRO A 121 -2.79 5.79 2.54
N LYS A 122 -3.07 6.30 3.74
CA LYS A 122 -3.89 7.51 3.92
C LYS A 122 -3.35 8.69 3.10
N GLY A 123 -4.24 9.45 2.45
CA GLY A 123 -3.87 10.57 1.59
C GLY A 123 -3.38 10.18 0.19
N SER A 124 -3.41 8.88 -0.16
CA SER A 124 -3.15 8.43 -1.53
C SER A 124 -4.28 8.85 -2.47
N SER A 125 -3.99 8.90 -3.77
CA SER A 125 -4.99 9.21 -4.80
C SER A 125 -4.82 8.30 -5.99
N TYR A 126 -5.94 7.88 -6.56
CA TYR A 126 -6.03 7.00 -7.71
C TYR A 126 -6.66 7.75 -8.88
N TYR A 127 -6.07 7.62 -10.06
CA TYR A 127 -6.55 8.24 -11.29
C TYR A 127 -6.53 7.21 -12.41
N LEU A 128 -7.52 7.27 -13.29
CA LEU A 128 -7.59 6.47 -14.50
C LEU A 128 -7.68 7.41 -15.69
N CYS A 129 -6.78 7.23 -16.66
CA CYS A 129 -6.74 7.99 -17.90
C CYS A 129 -6.96 7.08 -19.10
N ASP A 130 -7.54 7.62 -20.16
CA ASP A 130 -7.56 6.95 -21.47
C ASP A 130 -6.18 6.99 -22.15
N ALA A 131 -6.11 6.42 -23.37
CA ALA A 131 -4.88 6.37 -24.16
C ALA A 131 -4.39 7.76 -24.62
N GLN A 132 -5.26 8.77 -24.61
CA GLN A 132 -5.00 10.15 -24.99
C GLN A 132 -4.58 11.01 -23.79
N GLY A 133 -4.73 10.50 -22.56
CA GLY A 133 -4.42 11.22 -21.32
C GLY A 133 -5.56 12.10 -20.81
N GLN A 134 -6.80 11.80 -21.23
CA GLN A 134 -8.01 12.38 -20.65
C GLN A 134 -8.35 11.63 -19.36
N LEU A 135 -8.65 12.38 -18.30
CA LEU A 135 -9.05 11.85 -17.01
C LEU A 135 -10.44 11.20 -17.12
N LEU A 136 -10.51 9.89 -16.90
CA LEU A 136 -11.74 9.11 -16.89
C LEU A 136 -12.32 8.99 -15.48
N TYR A 137 -11.45 8.77 -14.49
CA TYR A 137 -11.86 8.63 -13.09
C TYR A 137 -10.79 9.18 -12.15
N ALA A 138 -11.23 9.79 -11.05
CA ALA A 138 -10.37 10.28 -9.99
C ALA A 138 -10.96 9.95 -8.62
N ARG A 139 -10.13 9.34 -7.77
CA ARG A 139 -10.37 9.18 -6.33
C ARG A 139 -9.24 9.91 -5.61
N THR A 140 -9.52 11.10 -5.12
CA THR A 140 -8.52 11.96 -4.47
C THR A 140 -9.13 12.75 -3.34
N GLU A 141 -8.32 13.08 -2.33
CA GLU A 141 -8.70 13.98 -1.22
C GLU A 141 -8.49 15.46 -1.61
N PHE A 142 -7.99 15.75 -2.82
CA PHE A 142 -7.81 17.13 -3.27
C PHE A 142 -9.15 17.81 -3.56
N SER A 143 -9.41 18.91 -2.85
CA SER A 143 -10.49 19.85 -3.17
C SER A 143 -10.05 20.81 -4.29
N ALA A 144 -10.05 20.33 -5.53
CA ALA A 144 -9.75 21.14 -6.72
C ALA A 144 -10.89 21.05 -7.74
N ASP A 145 -11.05 22.09 -8.56
CA ASP A 145 -11.97 22.03 -9.70
C ASP A 145 -11.53 20.97 -10.72
N SER A 146 -12.49 20.49 -11.50
CA SER A 146 -12.27 19.41 -12.47
C SER A 146 -11.24 19.77 -13.54
N GLN A 147 -11.15 21.05 -13.93
CA GLN A 147 -10.24 21.53 -14.97
C GLN A 147 -8.78 21.52 -14.49
N ARG A 148 -8.54 22.00 -13.27
CA ARG A 148 -7.24 22.01 -12.62
C ARG A 148 -6.76 20.61 -12.29
N LEU A 149 -7.66 19.74 -11.84
CA LEU A 149 -7.35 18.33 -11.64
C LEU A 149 -6.97 17.64 -12.96
N SER A 150 -7.76 17.85 -14.03
CA SER A 150 -7.48 17.30 -15.35
C SER A 150 -6.15 17.78 -15.91
N GLY A 151 -5.84 19.07 -15.78
CA GLY A 151 -4.55 19.62 -16.21
C GLY A 151 -3.36 19.06 -15.43
N TYR A 152 -3.51 18.87 -14.12
CA TYR A 152 -2.50 18.22 -13.28
C TYR A 152 -2.26 16.78 -13.70
N ILE A 153 -3.32 15.99 -13.89
CA ILE A 153 -3.19 14.59 -14.32
C ILE A 153 -2.64 14.49 -15.74
N HIS A 154 -3.04 15.38 -16.65
CA HIS A 154 -2.48 15.42 -18.00
C HIS A 154 -0.98 15.68 -17.97
N THR A 155 -0.49 16.54 -17.07
CA THR A 155 0.94 16.79 -16.89
C THR A 155 1.67 15.52 -16.45
N ILE A 156 1.13 14.79 -15.47
CA ILE A 156 1.71 13.51 -15.03
C ILE A 156 1.70 12.50 -16.18
N PHE A 157 0.60 12.41 -16.93
CA PHE A 157 0.49 11.51 -18.07
C PHE A 157 1.55 11.79 -19.15
N GLN A 158 1.82 13.06 -19.45
CA GLN A 158 2.88 13.44 -20.39
C GLN A 158 4.27 13.04 -19.86
N GLN A 159 4.53 13.20 -18.56
CA GLN A 159 5.78 12.74 -17.94
C GLN A 159 5.92 11.22 -18.01
N ILE A 160 4.83 10.47 -17.81
CA ILE A 160 4.79 9.01 -17.98
C ILE A 160 5.16 8.64 -19.42
N LYS A 161 4.51 9.26 -20.42
CA LYS A 161 4.79 9.00 -21.84
C LYS A 161 6.21 9.39 -22.25
N ALA A 162 6.77 10.42 -21.63
CA ALA A 162 8.15 10.84 -21.85
C ALA A 162 9.18 9.93 -21.14
N GLY A 163 8.75 8.93 -20.37
CA GLY A 163 9.64 8.03 -19.62
C GLY A 163 10.32 8.68 -18.42
N GLN A 164 9.81 9.82 -17.93
CA GLN A 164 10.38 10.61 -16.83
C GLN A 164 9.85 10.19 -15.43
N LEU A 165 9.07 9.13 -15.37
CA LEU A 165 8.46 8.59 -14.14
C LEU A 165 8.74 7.08 -13.96
N GLY A 166 9.71 6.53 -14.70
CA GLY A 166 10.07 5.12 -14.70
C GLY A 166 11.03 4.68 -13.60
N ASP A 167 11.64 5.60 -12.84
CA ASP A 167 12.66 5.28 -11.83
C ASP A 167 12.17 5.55 -10.39
N ALA A 168 12.66 4.76 -9.42
CA ALA A 168 12.19 4.72 -8.04
C ALA A 168 12.41 6.03 -7.23
N LYS A 169 13.07 7.03 -7.84
CA LYS A 169 13.38 8.34 -7.24
C LYS A 169 12.52 9.47 -7.79
N GLU A 170 11.67 9.19 -8.77
CA GLU A 170 10.90 10.24 -9.45
C GLU A 170 9.63 10.55 -8.65
N TYR A 171 9.44 11.84 -8.38
CA TYR A 171 8.35 12.36 -7.56
C TYR A 171 7.65 13.49 -8.29
N VAL A 172 6.36 13.65 -8.01
CA VAL A 172 5.57 14.78 -8.48
C VAL A 172 5.13 15.63 -7.30
N TYR A 173 4.90 16.90 -7.57
CA TYR A 173 4.28 17.79 -6.60
C TYR A 173 2.77 17.67 -6.72
N GLY A 174 2.10 17.31 -5.64
CA GLY A 174 0.64 17.34 -5.58
C GLY A 174 0.09 18.76 -5.76
N LEU A 175 -1.23 18.87 -5.93
CA LEU A 175 -1.92 20.16 -6.06
C LEU A 175 -1.71 21.09 -4.85
N THR A 176 -1.39 20.52 -3.69
CA THR A 176 -1.05 21.21 -2.44
C THR A 176 0.45 21.45 -2.24
N SER A 177 1.26 21.26 -3.28
CA SER A 177 2.74 21.39 -3.27
C SER A 177 3.49 20.37 -2.39
N GLU A 178 2.82 19.29 -1.98
CA GLU A 178 3.46 18.19 -1.26
C GLU A 178 4.17 17.21 -2.21
N LYS A 179 5.27 16.60 -1.78
CA LYS A 179 5.96 15.57 -2.57
C LYS A 179 5.18 14.25 -2.53
N ARG A 180 4.91 13.70 -3.72
CA ARG A 180 4.17 12.45 -3.91
C ARG A 180 4.94 11.52 -4.83
N ALA A 181 5.05 10.25 -4.44
CA ALA A 181 5.54 9.19 -5.32
C ALA A 181 4.43 8.83 -6.32
N VAL A 182 4.82 8.48 -7.54
CA VAL A 182 3.89 8.08 -8.61
C VAL A 182 4.16 6.63 -8.98
N TYR A 183 3.10 5.84 -9.06
CA TYR A 183 3.11 4.48 -9.60
C TYR A 183 2.10 4.42 -10.72
N PHE A 184 2.45 3.81 -11.84
CA PHE A 184 1.51 3.66 -12.95
C PHE A 184 1.62 2.29 -13.61
N THR A 185 0.53 1.90 -14.25
CA THR A 185 0.49 0.74 -15.15
C THR A 185 -0.35 1.08 -16.37
N THR A 186 0.05 0.56 -17.52
CA THR A 186 -0.64 0.75 -18.79
C THR A 186 -1.31 -0.57 -19.17
N ALA A 187 -2.63 -0.53 -19.34
CA ALA A 187 -3.42 -1.65 -19.82
C ALA A 187 -3.27 -1.83 -21.35
N GLU A 188 -3.64 -3.00 -21.86
CA GLU A 188 -3.52 -3.33 -23.29
C GLU A 188 -4.34 -2.41 -24.19
N ASN A 189 -5.48 -1.91 -23.70
CA ASN A 189 -6.32 -0.91 -24.37
C ASN A 189 -5.73 0.52 -24.37
N GLY A 190 -4.52 0.69 -23.83
CA GLY A 190 -3.82 1.97 -23.71
C GLY A 190 -4.25 2.83 -22.52
N TRP A 191 -5.21 2.39 -21.71
CA TRP A 191 -5.59 3.12 -20.50
C TRP A 191 -4.46 3.08 -19.48
N VAL A 192 -4.27 4.18 -18.77
CA VAL A 192 -3.21 4.32 -17.79
C VAL A 192 -3.82 4.52 -16.41
N SER A 193 -3.53 3.58 -15.52
CA SER A 193 -3.87 3.67 -14.09
C SER A 193 -2.70 4.33 -13.36
N ILE A 194 -2.99 5.39 -12.61
CA ILE A 194 -2.00 6.22 -11.93
C ILE A 194 -2.36 6.30 -10.45
N ILE A 195 -1.42 5.89 -9.59
CA ILE A 195 -1.50 6.01 -8.13
C ILE A 195 -0.48 7.04 -7.68
N THR A 196 -0.91 8.00 -6.88
CA THR A 196 0.00 8.94 -6.21
C THR A 196 -0.08 8.76 -4.71
N ILE A 197 1.08 8.64 -4.04
CA ILE A 197 1.18 8.42 -2.60
C ILE A 197 2.03 9.53 -1.99
N PRO A 198 1.56 10.26 -0.96
CA PRO A 198 2.36 11.29 -0.33
C PRO A 198 3.52 10.67 0.46
N TYR A 199 4.70 11.29 0.39
CA TYR A 199 5.86 10.80 1.13
C TYR A 199 5.63 10.80 2.65
N SER A 200 4.76 11.67 3.16
CA SER A 200 4.34 11.67 4.57
C SER A 200 3.65 10.37 4.98
N ALA A 201 2.90 9.73 4.08
CA ALA A 201 2.26 8.44 4.34
C ALA A 201 3.27 7.28 4.25
N LEU A 202 4.22 7.34 3.32
CA LEU A 202 5.30 6.35 3.22
C LEU A 202 6.21 6.37 4.46
N LEU A 203 6.56 7.56 4.96
CA LEU A 203 7.45 7.74 6.11
C LEU A 203 6.71 7.79 7.46
N GLY A 204 5.38 7.92 7.47
CA GLY A 204 4.60 8.14 8.69
C GLY A 204 4.80 7.03 9.72
N ASN A 205 4.80 5.78 9.28
CA ASN A 205 5.00 4.63 10.16
C ASN A 205 6.48 4.47 10.59
N LEU A 206 7.41 4.81 9.69
CA LEU A 206 8.85 4.78 9.97
C LEU A 206 9.26 5.76 11.07
N ARG A 207 8.58 6.91 11.17
CA ARG A 207 8.89 7.92 12.19
C ARG A 207 8.64 7.40 13.62
N GLN A 208 7.55 6.66 13.82
CA GLN A 208 7.23 6.06 15.12
C GLN A 208 8.24 4.98 15.50
N VAL A 209 8.62 4.13 14.53
CA VAL A 209 9.69 3.12 14.71
C VAL A 209 11.02 3.80 15.03
N PHE A 210 11.36 4.88 14.32
CA PHE A 210 12.59 5.64 14.54
C PHE A 210 12.64 6.26 15.94
N TYR A 211 11.56 6.91 16.40
CA TYR A 211 11.50 7.43 17.77
C TYR A 211 11.57 6.32 18.82
N GLY A 212 10.95 5.17 18.57
CA GLY A 212 11.08 3.99 19.44
C GLY A 212 12.53 3.50 19.52
N ALA A 213 13.23 3.40 18.39
CA ALA A 213 14.63 3.02 18.34
C ALA A 213 15.53 4.04 19.08
N CYS A 214 15.29 5.34 18.88
CA CYS A 214 15.99 6.40 19.61
C CYS A 214 15.76 6.33 21.13
N ALA A 215 14.53 6.02 21.58
CA ALA A 215 14.23 5.87 23.00
C ALA A 215 14.99 4.70 23.63
N ILE A 216 15.05 3.55 22.95
CA ILE A 216 15.82 2.38 23.39
C ILE A 216 17.31 2.71 23.46
N CYS A 217 17.86 3.31 22.39
CA CYS A 217 19.26 3.73 22.36
C CYS A 217 19.58 4.74 23.47
N GLY A 218 18.68 5.70 23.72
CA GLY A 218 18.80 6.67 24.79
C GLY A 218 18.79 6.05 26.18
N ALA A 219 17.97 5.01 26.40
CA ALA A 219 17.96 4.25 27.65
C ALA A 219 19.26 3.46 27.88
N PHE A 220 19.80 2.82 26.83
CA PHE A 220 21.11 2.17 26.93
C PHE A 220 22.24 3.18 27.20
N PHE A 221 22.21 4.32 26.52
CA PHE A 221 23.20 5.37 26.72
C PHE A 221 23.14 5.96 28.14
N SER A 222 21.95 6.17 28.69
CA SER A 222 21.78 6.67 30.05
C SER A 222 22.24 5.64 31.10
N LEU A 223 21.99 4.35 30.89
CA LEU A 223 22.52 3.27 31.73
C LEU A 223 24.05 3.23 31.71
N LEU A 224 24.67 3.32 30.53
CA LEU A 224 26.13 3.38 30.40
C LEU A 224 26.71 4.60 31.12
N LEU A 225 26.07 5.77 30.97
CA LEU A 225 26.48 6.99 31.67
C LEU A 225 26.37 6.81 33.19
N PHE A 226 25.26 6.24 33.67
CA PHE A 226 25.04 5.95 35.09
C PHE A 226 26.09 5.00 35.66
N PHE A 227 26.37 3.89 34.97
CA PHE A 227 27.41 2.94 35.38
C PHE A 227 28.80 3.60 35.37
N GLY A 228 29.13 4.38 34.34
CA GLY A 228 30.40 5.11 34.27
C GLY A 228 30.58 6.13 35.39
N LEU A 229 29.53 6.89 35.72
CA LEU A 229 29.55 7.83 36.84
C LEU A 229 29.67 7.11 38.19
N ARG A 230 28.90 6.02 38.37
CA ARG A 230 28.94 5.20 39.57
C ARG A 230 30.31 4.58 39.77
N GLU A 231 30.95 4.08 38.72
CA GLU A 231 32.29 3.52 38.79
C GLU A 231 33.33 4.58 39.14
N ARG A 232 33.26 5.77 38.54
CA ARG A 232 34.13 6.90 38.91
C ARG A 232 33.96 7.30 40.38
N LEU A 233 32.72 7.34 40.87
CA LEU A 233 32.43 7.62 42.29
C LEU A 233 32.92 6.49 43.21
N ALA A 234 32.80 5.23 42.80
CA ALA A 234 33.30 4.07 43.54
C ALA A 234 34.84 4.07 43.62
N ARG A 235 35.53 4.38 42.50
CA ARG A 235 36.99 4.55 42.46
C ARG A 235 37.48 5.66 43.39
N ARG A 236 36.71 6.74 43.57
CA ARG A 236 37.03 7.78 44.57
C ARG A 236 36.95 7.28 46.01
N LYS A 237 36.05 6.34 46.32
CA LYS A 237 35.94 5.75 47.66
C LYS A 237 37.08 4.77 47.95
N THR A 238 37.52 3.97 46.97
CA THR A 238 38.67 3.08 47.15
C THR A 238 40.01 3.81 47.21
N ALA A 239 40.17 4.94 46.52
CA ALA A 239 41.37 5.78 46.64
C ALA A 239 41.61 6.27 48.08
N ARG A 240 40.55 6.67 48.79
CA ARG A 240 40.65 7.09 50.21
C ARG A 240 40.96 5.95 51.17
N ALA A 241 40.54 4.72 50.85
CA ALA A 241 40.87 3.53 51.65
C ALA A 241 42.35 3.13 51.48
N ALA A 242 42.89 3.28 50.26
CA ALA A 242 44.32 3.07 50.00
C ALA A 242 45.18 4.12 50.74
N GLU A 243 44.75 5.38 50.80
CA GLU A 243 45.45 6.43 51.56
C GLU A 243 45.39 6.19 53.08
N THR A 244 44.28 5.71 53.64
CA THR A 244 44.20 5.39 55.08
C THR A 244 45.05 4.16 55.44
N VAL A 245 45.09 3.14 54.58
CA VAL A 245 45.97 1.96 54.77
C VAL A 245 47.46 2.35 54.63
N ALA A 246 47.80 3.22 53.68
CA ALA A 246 49.17 3.73 53.52
C ALA A 246 49.58 4.65 54.68
N ALA A 247 48.67 5.50 55.17
CA ALA A 247 48.92 6.39 56.30
C ALA A 247 49.04 5.62 57.63
N LEU A 248 48.18 4.62 57.91
CA LEU A 248 48.37 3.73 59.05
C LEU A 248 49.67 2.94 58.92
N GLY A 249 49.98 2.44 57.72
CA GLY A 249 51.25 1.77 57.45
C GLY A 249 52.48 2.63 57.76
N ASN A 250 52.40 3.95 57.66
CA ASN A 250 53.51 4.89 57.90
C ASN A 250 53.55 5.45 59.33
N LEU A 251 52.47 5.31 60.12
CA LEU A 251 52.40 5.74 61.52
C LEU A 251 52.96 4.71 62.50
N TYR A 252 52.93 3.42 62.16
CA TYR A 252 53.38 2.35 63.05
C TYR A 252 54.79 1.86 62.69
N TYR A 253 55.73 2.11 63.61
CA TYR A 253 57.14 1.77 63.49
C TYR A 253 57.40 0.25 63.41
N ALA A 254 56.59 -0.54 64.10
CA ALA A 254 56.54 -2.00 63.99
C ALA A 254 55.17 -2.52 64.46
N ILE A 255 54.74 -3.66 63.91
CA ILE A 255 53.51 -4.33 64.32
C ILE A 255 53.86 -5.77 64.74
N TYR A 256 53.63 -6.06 66.02
CA TYR A 256 53.83 -7.38 66.62
C TYR A 256 52.49 -7.96 67.05
N ARG A 257 52.25 -9.22 66.72
CA ARG A 257 51.12 -9.99 67.25
C ARG A 257 51.63 -10.89 68.37
N VAL A 258 51.24 -10.61 69.60
CA VAL A 258 51.67 -11.35 70.79
C VAL A 258 50.60 -12.36 71.19
N ASN A 259 50.99 -13.62 71.35
CA ASN A 259 50.12 -14.67 71.89
C ASN A 259 50.50 -14.96 73.34
N VAL A 260 49.74 -14.34 74.25
CA VAL A 260 50.01 -14.36 75.70
C VAL A 260 49.91 -15.78 76.30
N GLY A 261 49.08 -16.66 75.72
CA GLY A 261 48.89 -18.02 76.22
C GLY A 261 50.03 -18.99 75.89
N ARG A 262 50.84 -18.72 74.85
CA ARG A 262 52.00 -19.53 74.45
C ARG A 262 53.35 -18.83 74.66
N GLY A 263 53.35 -17.60 75.18
CA GLY A 263 54.56 -16.82 75.42
C GLY A 263 55.35 -16.50 74.13
N SER A 264 54.69 -16.47 72.97
CA SER A 264 55.35 -16.23 71.68
C SER A 264 54.83 -14.94 71.01
N TYR A 265 55.68 -14.33 70.18
CA TYR A 265 55.32 -13.17 69.37
C TYR A 265 55.67 -13.42 67.91
N GLU A 266 54.89 -12.80 67.01
CA GLU A 266 55.06 -12.89 65.56
C GLU A 266 55.17 -11.46 65.00
N VAL A 267 56.21 -11.21 64.20
CA VAL A 267 56.48 -9.88 63.62
C VAL A 267 55.78 -9.78 62.27
N ILE A 268 54.77 -8.91 62.18
CA ILE A 268 54.04 -8.67 60.91
C ILE A 268 54.72 -7.56 60.10
N LYS A 269 55.30 -6.56 60.79
CA LYS A 269 56.13 -5.51 60.18
C LYS A 269 57.25 -5.12 61.14
N GLY A 270 58.50 -5.37 60.77
CA GLY A 270 59.69 -5.02 61.55
C GLY A 270 60.42 -3.82 60.95
N SER A 271 60.82 -2.87 61.79
CA SER A 271 61.76 -1.81 61.42
C SER A 271 63.20 -2.36 61.40
N LYS A 272 64.05 -1.87 60.48
CA LYS A 272 65.47 -2.27 60.35
C LYS A 272 66.33 -2.02 61.61
N TYR A 273 65.78 -1.37 62.65
CA TYR A 273 66.48 -1.08 63.91
C TYR A 273 66.20 -2.10 65.03
N VAL A 274 65.25 -3.02 64.86
CA VAL A 274 64.87 -4.02 65.88
C VAL A 274 65.31 -5.44 65.50
N LEU A 275 65.97 -5.61 64.34
CA LEU A 275 66.55 -6.87 63.86
C LEU A 275 68.08 -6.90 64.03
N GLN A 276 68.60 -6.25 65.07
CA GLN A 276 69.98 -6.41 65.52
C GLN A 276 70.02 -7.16 66.85
#